data_AF-A0A166YDI8-F1
#
_entry.id   AF-A0A166YDI8-F1
#
_cell.length_a   1.000
_cell.length_b   1.000
_cell.length_c   1.000
_cell.angle_alpha   90.00
_cell.angle_beta   90.00
_cell.angle_gamma   90.00
#
_symmetry.space_group_name_H-M   'P 1'
#
loop_
_entity.id
_entity.type
_entity.pdbx_description
1 polymer ?
#
loop_
_entity_poly.entity_id
_entity_poly.type
_entity_poly.pdbx_seq_one_letter_code
_entity_poly.pdbx_strand_id
1 'polypeptide(L)'
;MKLSLLTIVVAAASAAQGAITWTLEKAANPTDDQKDAYTKIEAAMKLAAARHAKLGTAKKTVRVSYTPGVPTAEANYNGDLRFGSNRSYMNERTALHEIAHTLGVGQTSAFNSKCSSGDWPKAAPLLSSWDGSNAKISCGGGHFWPYGLNYDNEWSETNADRHVQIINAMLADGM
;
A
#
# COMPACT_ATOMS: atom_id res chain seq x y z
N MET A 1 -25.67 48.20 -24.18
CA MET A 1 -25.75 46.90 -23.46
C MET A 1 -24.39 46.62 -22.84
N LYS A 2 -24.31 46.56 -21.51
CA LYS A 2 -23.07 46.21 -20.79
C LYS A 2 -23.00 44.69 -20.68
N LEU A 3 -22.07 44.04 -21.38
CA LEU A 3 -21.78 42.63 -21.17
C LEU A 3 -20.70 42.51 -20.09
N SER A 4 -21.08 42.06 -18.91
CA SER A 4 -20.14 41.62 -17.88
C SER A 4 -19.63 40.23 -18.24
N LEU A 5 -18.32 40.08 -18.45
CA LEU A 5 -17.68 38.76 -18.49
C LEU A 5 -17.52 38.23 -17.07
N LEU A 6 -18.18 37.11 -16.78
CA LEU A 6 -17.88 36.27 -15.62
C LEU A 6 -16.73 35.34 -15.98
N THR A 7 -15.57 35.51 -15.35
CA THR A 7 -14.43 34.60 -15.48
C THR A 7 -14.64 33.40 -14.55
N ILE A 8 -14.90 32.22 -15.11
CA ILE A 8 -14.93 30.97 -14.35
C ILE A 8 -13.48 30.47 -14.25
N VAL A 9 -12.91 30.53 -13.05
CA VAL A 9 -11.63 29.86 -12.75
C VAL A 9 -11.93 28.40 -12.45
N VAL A 10 -11.66 27.52 -13.41
CA VAL A 10 -11.64 26.07 -13.16
C VAL A 10 -10.29 25.73 -12.54
N ALA A 11 -10.28 25.46 -11.24
CA ALA A 11 -9.11 24.88 -10.58
C ALA A 11 -9.03 23.39 -10.96
N ALA A 12 -8.13 23.05 -11.89
CA ALA A 12 -7.75 21.66 -12.13
C ALA A 12 -6.82 21.21 -11.00
N ALA A 13 -7.36 20.47 -10.02
CA ALA A 13 -6.55 19.77 -9.05
C ALA A 13 -5.75 18.68 -9.80
N SER A 14 -4.46 18.88 -9.99
CA SER A 14 -3.56 17.83 -10.47
C SER A 14 -3.45 16.79 -9.36
N ALA A 15 -4.17 15.66 -9.48
CA ALA A 15 -3.92 14.50 -8.64
C ALA A 15 -2.48 14.06 -8.93
N ALA A 16 -1.59 14.16 -7.94
CA ALA A 16 -0.24 13.62 -8.05
C ALA A 16 -0.37 12.12 -8.36
N GLN A 17 -0.06 11.71 -9.59
CA GLN A 17 -0.27 10.35 -10.06
C GLN A 17 0.84 9.43 -9.52
N GLY A 18 0.81 9.13 -8.22
CA GLY A 18 1.39 7.92 -7.64
C GLY A 18 0.50 6.74 -7.99
N ALA A 19 0.80 6.05 -9.09
CA ALA A 19 -0.06 4.99 -9.59
C ALA A 19 0.48 3.62 -9.13
N ILE A 20 -0.18 3.04 -8.13
CA ILE A 20 -0.23 1.59 -8.00
C ILE A 20 -1.23 1.10 -9.03
N THR A 21 -0.74 0.50 -10.12
CA THR A 21 -1.58 -0.18 -11.10
C THR A 21 -1.60 -1.66 -10.80
N TRP A 22 -2.71 -2.33 -11.07
CA TRP A 22 -2.82 -3.76 -10.79
C TRP A 22 -3.72 -4.49 -11.78
N THR A 23 -3.46 -5.77 -11.94
CA THR A 23 -4.29 -6.71 -12.70
C THR A 23 -4.49 -7.97 -11.89
N LEU A 24 -5.72 -8.46 -11.77
CA LEU A 24 -6.02 -9.74 -11.16
C LEU A 24 -6.11 -10.83 -12.24
N GLU A 25 -5.25 -11.84 -12.14
CA GLU A 25 -5.34 -13.04 -12.95
C GLU A 25 -6.62 -13.82 -12.60
N LYS A 26 -7.42 -14.12 -13.62
CA LYS A 26 -8.66 -14.89 -13.50
C LYS A 26 -8.67 -16.04 -14.48
N ALA A 27 -9.04 -17.22 -14.01
CA ALA A 27 -9.33 -18.36 -14.87
C ALA A 27 -10.47 -18.02 -15.85
N ALA A 28 -10.38 -18.51 -17.09
CA ALA A 28 -11.39 -18.29 -18.13
C ALA A 28 -12.78 -18.83 -17.75
N ASN A 29 -12.82 -19.95 -17.01
CA ASN A 29 -14.04 -20.57 -16.50
C ASN A 29 -13.91 -20.76 -14.98
N PRO A 30 -14.21 -19.73 -14.17
CA PRO A 30 -13.93 -19.76 -12.75
C PRO A 30 -14.92 -20.62 -11.97
N THR A 31 -14.42 -21.35 -10.97
CA THR A 31 -15.26 -22.01 -9.96
C THR A 31 -15.96 -20.98 -9.07
N ASP A 32 -16.97 -21.40 -8.29
CA ASP A 32 -17.65 -20.48 -7.38
C ASP A 32 -16.73 -19.98 -6.25
N ASP A 33 -15.80 -20.82 -5.79
CA ASP A 33 -14.72 -20.41 -4.88
C ASP A 33 -13.87 -19.29 -5.52
N GLN A 34 -13.42 -19.49 -6.76
CA GLN A 34 -12.63 -18.47 -7.48
C GLN A 34 -13.43 -17.17 -7.68
N LYS A 35 -14.71 -17.23 -8.03
CA LYS A 35 -15.55 -16.03 -8.19
C LYS A 35 -15.68 -15.24 -6.89
N ASP A 36 -15.87 -15.92 -5.76
CA ASP A 36 -15.93 -15.29 -4.44
C ASP A 36 -14.58 -14.65 -4.08
N ALA A 37 -13.46 -15.36 -4.28
CA ALA A 37 -12.12 -14.84 -4.05
C ALA A 37 -11.86 -13.59 -4.91
N TYR A 38 -12.14 -13.67 -6.21
CA TYR A 38 -11.89 -12.57 -7.14
C TYR A 38 -12.68 -11.32 -6.75
N THR A 39 -13.95 -11.45 -6.39
CA THR A 39 -14.78 -10.32 -5.95
C THR A 39 -14.15 -9.60 -4.77
N LYS A 40 -13.67 -10.34 -3.77
CA LYS A 40 -13.07 -9.77 -2.54
C LYS A 40 -11.70 -9.17 -2.80
N ILE A 41 -10.85 -9.87 -3.55
CA ILE A 41 -9.51 -9.38 -3.93
C ILE A 41 -9.63 -8.09 -4.76
N GLU A 42 -10.56 -8.03 -5.72
CA GLU A 42 -10.78 -6.81 -6.49
C GLU A 42 -11.25 -5.65 -5.62
N ALA A 43 -12.15 -5.90 -4.66
CA ALA A 43 -12.58 -4.87 -3.73
C ALA A 43 -11.40 -4.34 -2.88
N ALA A 44 -10.59 -5.25 -2.33
CA ALA A 44 -9.41 -4.92 -1.54
C ALA A 44 -8.39 -4.10 -2.34
N MET A 45 -8.03 -4.56 -3.55
CA MET A 45 -7.04 -3.90 -4.41
C MET A 45 -7.54 -2.55 -4.93
N LYS A 46 -8.84 -2.40 -5.22
CA LYS A 46 -9.44 -1.10 -5.59
C LYS A 46 -9.27 -0.07 -4.46
N LEU A 47 -9.58 -0.46 -3.23
CA LEU A 47 -9.45 0.43 -2.06
C LEU A 47 -7.99 0.82 -1.82
N ALA A 48 -7.09 -0.16 -1.77
CA ALA A 48 -5.67 0.08 -1.54
C ALA A 48 -5.04 0.96 -2.63
N ALA A 49 -5.32 0.68 -3.91
CA ALA A 49 -4.83 1.49 -5.03
C ALA A 49 -5.38 2.92 -5.00
N ALA A 50 -6.67 3.10 -4.67
CA ALA A 50 -7.27 4.42 -4.51
C ALA A 50 -6.64 5.20 -3.36
N ARG A 51 -6.32 4.53 -2.23
CA ARG A 51 -5.65 5.17 -1.10
C ARG A 51 -4.23 5.61 -1.45
N HIS A 52 -3.46 4.76 -2.14
CA HIS A 52 -2.15 5.14 -2.67
C HIS A 52 -2.23 6.34 -3.63
N ALA A 53 -3.21 6.35 -4.55
CA ALA A 53 -3.40 7.46 -5.48
C ALA A 53 -3.81 8.77 -4.78
N LYS A 54 -4.50 8.69 -3.64
CA LYS A 54 -4.94 9.85 -2.86
C LYS A 54 -3.81 10.44 -2.01
N LEU A 55 -2.96 9.61 -1.41
CA LEU A 55 -2.08 10.01 -0.31
C LEU A 55 -0.59 9.84 -0.58
N GLY A 56 -0.22 9.28 -1.73
CA GLY A 56 1.15 8.93 -2.05
C GLY A 56 1.54 9.22 -3.49
N THR A 57 2.82 9.03 -3.77
CA THR A 57 3.43 9.20 -5.09
C THR A 57 4.11 7.92 -5.59
N ALA A 58 4.14 6.86 -4.77
CA ALA A 58 4.66 5.53 -5.09
C ALA A 58 4.07 4.98 -6.39
N LYS A 59 4.90 4.28 -7.17
CA LYS A 59 4.53 3.66 -8.44
C LYS A 59 4.97 2.21 -8.49
N LYS A 60 4.06 1.32 -8.87
CA LYS A 60 4.33 -0.10 -9.10
C LYS A 60 3.21 -0.67 -9.97
N THR A 61 3.57 -1.62 -10.83
CA THR A 61 2.59 -2.49 -11.49
C THR A 61 2.56 -3.82 -10.75
N VAL A 62 1.39 -4.16 -10.21
CA VAL A 62 1.18 -5.33 -9.36
C VAL A 62 0.37 -6.38 -10.11
N ARG A 63 0.93 -7.59 -10.23
CA ARG A 63 0.23 -8.76 -10.76
C ARG A 63 -0.35 -9.55 -9.60
N VAL A 64 -1.67 -9.53 -9.51
CA VAL A 64 -2.41 -10.15 -8.41
C VAL A 64 -2.93 -11.52 -8.83
N SER A 65 -2.82 -12.53 -7.98
CA SER A 65 -3.41 -13.85 -8.21
C SER A 65 -4.10 -14.41 -6.96
N TYR A 66 -5.03 -15.33 -7.18
CA TYR A 66 -5.60 -16.17 -6.14
C TYR A 66 -4.88 -17.53 -6.14
N THR A 67 -4.23 -17.88 -5.03
CA THR A 67 -3.38 -19.05 -4.91
C THR A 67 -3.72 -19.79 -3.61
N PRO A 68 -4.66 -20.74 -3.62
CA PRO A 68 -5.18 -21.40 -2.40
C PRO A 68 -4.13 -22.01 -1.46
N GLY A 69 -2.96 -22.39 -1.98
CA GLY A 69 -1.82 -22.92 -1.21
C GLY A 69 -1.07 -21.88 -0.38
N VAL A 70 -1.32 -20.59 -0.58
CA VAL A 70 -0.81 -19.51 0.28
C VAL A 70 -1.68 -19.45 1.54
N PRO A 71 -1.11 -19.46 2.76
CA PRO A 71 -1.91 -19.42 3.99
C PRO A 71 -2.72 -18.13 4.19
N THR A 72 -2.13 -16.98 3.82
CA THR A 72 -2.71 -15.64 4.04
C THR A 72 -2.65 -14.82 2.75
N ALA A 73 -1.58 -14.06 2.56
CA ALA A 73 -1.16 -13.41 1.33
C ALA A 73 0.37 -13.31 1.36
N GLU A 74 0.99 -13.07 0.22
CA GLU A 74 2.42 -12.81 0.13
C GLU A 74 2.73 -12.02 -1.15
N ALA A 75 3.82 -11.27 -1.12
CA ALA A 75 4.25 -10.50 -2.28
C ALA A 75 5.77 -10.51 -2.47
N ASN A 76 6.19 -10.14 -3.68
CA ASN A 76 7.59 -10.01 -4.04
C ASN A 76 7.85 -8.63 -4.67
N TYR A 77 9.08 -8.14 -4.52
CA TYR A 77 9.49 -6.85 -5.08
C TYR A 77 9.30 -6.73 -6.60
N ASN A 78 9.32 -7.86 -7.31
CA ASN A 78 9.05 -7.97 -8.76
C ASN A 78 7.60 -7.59 -9.16
N GLY A 79 6.73 -7.30 -8.18
CA GLY A 79 5.33 -6.91 -8.38
C GLY A 79 4.33 -8.05 -8.31
N ASP A 80 4.72 -9.28 -8.01
CA ASP A 80 3.76 -10.37 -7.76
C ASP A 80 3.14 -10.23 -6.37
N LEU A 81 1.82 -10.40 -6.28
CA LEU A 81 1.04 -10.36 -5.05
C LEU A 81 0.00 -11.49 -5.08
N ARG A 82 0.07 -12.42 -4.13
CA ARG A 82 -0.80 -13.60 -4.11
C ARG A 82 -1.67 -13.59 -2.86
N PHE A 83 -2.96 -13.79 -3.03
CA PHE A 83 -3.89 -14.04 -1.93
C PHE A 83 -4.18 -15.54 -1.78
N GLY A 84 -4.18 -16.01 -0.54
CA GLY A 84 -4.52 -17.37 -0.14
C GLY A 84 -6.01 -17.68 -0.12
N SER A 85 -6.36 -18.89 0.33
CA SER A 85 -7.75 -19.34 0.44
C SER A 85 -8.56 -18.62 1.54
N ASN A 86 -7.89 -18.09 2.57
CA ASN A 86 -8.60 -17.48 3.69
C ASN A 86 -9.16 -16.09 3.36
N ARG A 87 -10.49 -15.98 3.30
CA ARG A 87 -11.21 -14.74 2.97
C ARG A 87 -11.01 -13.62 3.98
N SER A 88 -10.65 -13.93 5.23
CA SER A 88 -10.37 -12.89 6.22
C SER A 88 -9.20 -11.99 5.81
N TYR A 89 -8.29 -12.48 4.95
CA TYR A 89 -7.15 -11.70 4.44
C TYR A 89 -7.44 -10.97 3.14
N MET A 90 -8.58 -11.18 2.48
CA MET A 90 -8.92 -10.48 1.22
C MET A 90 -9.58 -9.13 1.52
N ASN A 91 -8.83 -8.25 2.16
CA ASN A 91 -9.28 -6.94 2.63
C ASN A 91 -8.22 -5.87 2.34
N GLU A 92 -8.60 -4.59 2.51
CA GLU A 92 -7.73 -3.46 2.21
C GLU A 92 -6.43 -3.45 3.04
N ARG A 93 -6.50 -3.81 4.34
CA ARG A 93 -5.31 -3.89 5.20
C ARG A 93 -4.25 -4.80 4.59
N THR A 94 -4.64 -6.02 4.23
CA THR A 94 -3.69 -6.98 3.62
C THR A 94 -3.19 -6.45 2.29
N ALA A 95 -4.06 -5.90 1.45
CA ALA A 95 -3.63 -5.35 0.16
C ALA A 95 -2.58 -4.24 0.33
N LEU A 96 -2.78 -3.30 1.27
CA LEU A 96 -1.78 -2.27 1.58
C LEU A 96 -0.46 -2.86 2.05
N HIS A 97 -0.53 -3.78 3.03
CA HIS A 97 0.65 -4.48 3.55
C HIS A 97 1.45 -5.19 2.46
N GLU A 98 0.78 -5.98 1.62
CA GLU A 98 1.44 -6.72 0.55
C GLU A 98 1.96 -5.81 -0.56
N ILE A 99 1.26 -4.71 -0.89
CA ILE A 99 1.79 -3.68 -1.80
C ILE A 99 3.09 -3.09 -1.24
N ALA A 100 3.20 -2.86 0.07
CA ALA A 100 4.44 -2.38 0.68
C ALA A 100 5.62 -3.34 0.47
N HIS A 101 5.40 -4.66 0.51
CA HIS A 101 6.41 -5.64 0.12
C HIS A 101 6.83 -5.49 -1.35
N THR A 102 5.87 -5.28 -2.27
CA THR A 102 6.21 -5.01 -3.68
C THR A 102 7.02 -3.72 -3.87
N LEU A 103 6.92 -2.78 -2.93
CA LEU A 103 7.63 -1.50 -2.92
C LEU A 103 9.00 -1.56 -2.26
N GLY A 104 9.32 -2.64 -1.53
CA GLY A 104 10.67 -2.91 -1.03
C GLY A 104 10.75 -3.36 0.43
N VAL A 105 9.69 -3.19 1.20
CA VAL A 105 9.64 -3.61 2.61
C VAL A 105 9.99 -5.09 2.70
N GLY A 106 11.04 -5.44 3.45
CA GLY A 106 11.51 -6.80 3.64
C GLY A 106 12.09 -7.50 2.40
N GLN A 107 12.12 -6.84 1.23
CA GLN A 107 12.51 -7.46 -0.03
C GLN A 107 13.81 -6.90 -0.62
N THR A 108 14.28 -5.73 -0.15
CA THR A 108 15.49 -5.06 -0.68
C THR A 108 16.61 -4.94 0.35
N SER A 109 17.85 -4.92 -0.14
CA SER A 109 19.02 -4.60 0.69
C SER A 109 18.96 -3.18 1.26
N ALA A 110 18.34 -2.25 0.52
CA ALA A 110 18.13 -0.88 0.95
C ALA A 110 17.22 -0.79 2.18
N PHE A 111 16.08 -1.49 2.17
CA PHE A 111 15.22 -1.62 3.34
C PHE A 111 16.00 -2.17 4.54
N ASN A 112 16.73 -3.28 4.35
CA ASN A 112 17.49 -3.91 5.43
C ASN A 112 18.55 -2.96 6.00
N SER A 113 19.31 -2.27 5.14
CA SER A 113 20.34 -1.31 5.56
C SER A 113 19.74 -0.13 6.35
N LYS A 114 18.62 0.41 5.89
CA LYS A 114 17.91 1.51 6.56
C LYS A 114 17.34 1.08 7.90
N CYS A 115 16.77 -0.12 7.97
CA CYS A 115 16.31 -0.72 9.21
C CYS A 115 17.45 -0.97 10.22
N SER A 116 18.59 -1.49 9.78
CA SER A 116 19.75 -1.75 10.66
C SER A 116 20.40 -0.47 11.18
N SER A 117 20.47 0.58 10.36
CA SER A 117 21.05 1.87 10.75
C SER A 117 20.08 2.80 11.49
N GLY A 118 18.77 2.62 11.29
CA GLY A 118 17.75 3.58 11.74
C GLY A 118 17.75 4.89 10.95
N ASP A 119 18.45 4.95 9.81
CA ASP A 119 18.64 6.15 9.00
C ASP A 119 17.40 6.48 8.14
N TRP A 120 16.39 7.07 8.77
CA TRP A 120 15.12 7.46 8.14
C TRP A 120 14.90 8.98 8.16
N PRO A 121 15.65 9.78 7.39
CA PRO A 121 15.62 11.25 7.49
C PRO A 121 14.29 11.89 7.07
N LYS A 122 13.39 11.18 6.38
CA LYS A 122 12.02 11.61 6.08
C LYS A 122 11.00 10.81 6.88
N ALA A 123 11.13 9.50 6.96
CA ALA A 123 10.12 8.65 7.61
C ALA A 123 10.12 8.79 9.14
N ALA A 124 11.28 8.96 9.79
CA ALA A 124 11.31 9.12 11.25
C ALA A 124 10.71 10.47 11.71
N PRO A 125 11.04 11.64 11.12
CA PRO A 125 10.35 12.89 11.47
C PRO A 125 8.85 12.86 11.20
N LEU A 126 8.42 12.20 10.12
CA LEU A 126 7.00 12.02 9.82
C LEU A 126 6.31 11.21 10.93
N LEU A 127 6.90 10.08 11.34
CA LEU A 127 6.41 9.30 12.46
C LEU A 127 6.35 10.12 13.76
N SER A 128 7.41 10.87 14.08
CA SER A 128 7.44 11.70 15.28
C SER A 128 6.37 12.78 15.28
N SER A 129 5.94 13.27 14.12
CA SER A 129 4.84 14.24 14.01
C SER A 129 3.48 13.66 14.41
N TRP A 130 3.33 12.33 14.37
CA TRP A 130 2.11 11.62 14.72
C TRP A 130 2.11 11.09 16.15
N ASP A 131 3.25 10.51 16.56
CA ASP A 131 3.33 9.67 17.76
C ASP A 131 4.28 10.25 18.82
N GLY A 132 4.82 11.44 18.56
CA GLY A 132 5.71 12.17 19.46
C GLY A 132 7.20 11.91 19.23
N SER A 133 8.04 12.70 19.89
CA SER A 133 9.50 12.74 19.67
C SER A 133 10.23 11.42 19.97
N ASN A 134 9.63 10.53 20.75
CA ASN A 134 10.23 9.25 21.13
C ASN A 134 9.82 8.10 20.20
N ALA A 135 8.97 8.36 19.20
CA ALA A 135 8.52 7.35 18.27
C ALA A 135 9.67 6.90 17.36
N LYS A 136 9.75 5.59 17.11
CA LYS A 136 10.84 4.95 16.35
C LYS A 136 10.29 3.94 15.36
N ILE A 137 10.80 4.01 14.12
CA ILE A 137 10.61 2.94 13.14
C ILE A 137 11.48 1.75 13.56
N SER A 138 10.83 0.63 13.77
CA SER A 138 11.47 -0.64 14.13
C SER A 138 11.19 -1.66 13.03
N CYS A 139 12.13 -2.59 12.80
CA CYS A 139 12.00 -3.58 11.75
C CYS A 139 12.38 -4.98 12.24
N GLY A 140 11.83 -6.01 11.62
CA GLY A 140 12.09 -7.40 11.96
C GLY A 140 11.28 -8.37 11.11
N GLY A 141 11.90 -9.50 10.76
CA GLY A 141 11.25 -10.58 10.00
C GLY A 141 10.70 -10.15 8.63
N GLY A 142 11.30 -9.13 8.00
CA GLY A 142 10.81 -8.57 6.73
C GLY A 142 9.73 -7.48 6.88
N HIS A 143 9.34 -7.13 8.11
CA HIS A 143 8.30 -6.13 8.38
C HIS A 143 8.88 -4.91 9.11
N PHE A 144 8.05 -3.87 9.24
CA PHE A 144 8.33 -2.70 10.06
C PHE A 144 7.10 -2.32 10.90
N TRP A 145 7.34 -1.57 11.98
CA TRP A 145 6.30 -1.00 12.83
C TRP A 145 6.79 0.35 13.39
N PRO A 146 5.87 1.27 13.75
CA PRO A 146 4.40 1.17 13.61
C PRO A 146 3.92 1.35 12.16
N TYR A 147 2.62 1.11 11.93
CA TYR A 147 1.92 1.28 10.65
C TYR A 147 2.35 0.32 9.53
N GLY A 148 2.96 -0.82 9.85
CA GLY A 148 3.24 -1.88 8.89
C GLY A 148 2.02 -2.70 8.46
N LEU A 149 0.94 -2.66 9.25
CA LEU A 149 -0.35 -3.34 8.99
C LEU A 149 -0.26 -4.88 8.83
N ASN A 150 0.66 -5.49 9.58
CA ASN A 150 0.89 -6.93 9.59
C ASN A 150 -0.25 -7.71 10.27
N TYR A 151 -0.89 -7.12 11.28
CA TYR A 151 -1.96 -7.74 12.05
C TYR A 151 -3.28 -6.97 11.94
N ASP A 152 -4.41 -7.67 12.07
CA ASP A 152 -5.75 -7.07 11.96
C ASP A 152 -6.01 -5.98 13.01
N ASN A 153 -5.43 -6.09 14.21
CA ASN A 153 -5.57 -5.09 15.27
C ASN A 153 -4.78 -3.79 14.99
N GLU A 154 -3.95 -3.76 13.95
CA GLU A 154 -3.28 -2.53 13.49
C GLU A 154 -4.17 -1.71 12.55
N TRP A 155 -5.31 -2.26 12.10
CA TRP A 155 -6.21 -1.58 11.18
C TRP A 155 -7.01 -0.45 11.85
N SER A 156 -6.98 0.71 11.21
CA SER A 156 -7.97 1.78 11.30
C SER A 156 -7.83 2.65 10.05
N GLU A 157 -8.83 3.47 9.71
CA GLU A 157 -8.72 4.41 8.59
C GLU A 157 -7.50 5.34 8.74
N THR A 158 -7.25 5.83 9.94
CA THR A 158 -6.07 6.65 10.25
C THR A 158 -4.77 5.88 10.03
N ASN A 159 -4.70 4.62 10.46
CA ASN A 159 -3.49 3.81 10.31
C ASN A 159 -3.27 3.41 8.84
N ALA A 160 -4.33 3.21 8.07
CA ALA A 160 -4.27 2.95 6.64
C ALA A 160 -3.71 4.17 5.87
N ASP A 161 -4.15 5.37 6.23
CA ASP A 161 -3.62 6.62 5.68
C ASP A 161 -2.14 6.80 6.04
N ARG A 162 -1.79 6.62 7.32
CA ARG A 162 -0.42 6.71 7.82
C ARG A 162 0.50 5.67 7.18
N HIS A 163 0.01 4.45 6.93
CA HIS A 163 0.75 3.40 6.22
C HIS A 163 1.19 3.89 4.83
N VAL A 164 0.27 4.43 4.02
CA VAL A 164 0.62 4.95 2.70
C VAL A 164 1.64 6.08 2.81
N GLN A 165 1.42 7.02 3.72
CA GLN A 165 2.30 8.18 3.89
C GLN A 165 3.71 7.79 4.34
N ILE A 166 3.83 6.87 5.31
CA ILE A 166 5.14 6.45 5.83
C ILE A 166 5.90 5.61 4.81
N ILE A 167 5.23 4.75 4.03
CA ILE A 167 5.87 4.04 2.92
C ILE A 167 6.46 5.01 1.90
N ASN A 168 5.74 6.08 1.55
CA ASN A 168 6.27 7.09 0.63
C ASN A 168 7.47 7.84 1.21
N ALA A 169 7.48 8.11 2.52
CA ALA A 169 8.64 8.70 3.18
C ALA A 169 9.84 7.73 3.21
N MET A 170 9.61 6.44 3.44
CA MET A 170 10.66 5.41 3.40
C MET A 170 11.24 5.27 1.98
N LEU A 171 10.40 5.31 0.94
CA LEU A 171 10.85 5.35 -0.45
C LEU A 171 11.69 6.61 -0.74
N ALA A 172 11.28 7.76 -0.22
CA ALA A 172 12.04 9.01 -0.36
C ALA A 172 13.38 8.99 0.39
N ASP A 173 13.50 8.16 1.43
CA ASP A 173 14.75 7.89 2.15
C ASP A 173 15.68 6.91 1.40
N GLY A 174 15.22 6.32 0.30
CA GLY A 174 15.99 5.42 -0.54
C GLY A 174 15.81 3.94 -0.22
N MET A 175 14.67 3.54 0.35
CA MET A 175 14.22 2.14 0.42
C MET A 175 14.00 1.54 -0.97
#